data_AF-A0A6I3T4Z8-F1
#
_entry.id   AF-A0A6I3T4Z8-F1
#
_cell.length_a   1.000
_cell.length_b   1.000
_cell.length_c   1.000
_cell.angle_alpha   90.00
_cell.angle_beta   90.00
_cell.angle_gamma   90.00
#
_symmetry.space_group_name_H-M   'P 1'
#
loop_
_entity.id
_entity.type
_entity.pdbx_description
1 polymer ?
#
loop_
_entity_poly.entity_id
_entity_poly.type
_entity_poly.pdbx_seq_one_letter_code
_entity_poly.pdbx_strand_id
1 'polypeptide(L)'
;DDRPKPLSGIVEADETYLLESQKGSRHMTRPPRRRGGHAKKRGISGELDCILVARDRQGRTCDFVPGRGPVTVAQLQQHLLPVLDKAVLLATDAAAAYRDFAKDHGIAHRAVNLRQGERVLGEIHIQNVNRYHAVFKTWLIRF
;
A
#
# COMPACT_ATOMS: atom_id res chain seq x y z
N ASP A 1 8.89 17.45 -5.33
CA ASP A 1 8.28 16.11 -5.34
C ASP A 1 8.81 15.43 -6.58
N ASP A 2 9.93 14.70 -6.41
CA ASP A 2 10.76 14.22 -7.54
C ASP A 2 10.30 12.85 -8.05
N ARG A 3 9.07 12.44 -7.66
CA ARG A 3 8.51 11.15 -8.05
C ARG A 3 8.19 11.16 -9.55
N PRO A 4 8.66 10.17 -10.33
CA PRO A 4 8.36 10.07 -11.75
C PRO A 4 6.85 9.88 -11.95
N LYS A 5 6.24 10.69 -12.82
CA LYS A 5 4.81 10.65 -13.14
C LYS A 5 4.61 10.50 -14.66
N PRO A 6 3.60 9.75 -15.12
CA PRO A 6 2.73 8.80 -14.41
C PRO A 6 3.22 7.32 -14.49
N LEU A 7 2.79 6.49 -13.54
CA LEU A 7 2.92 5.02 -13.58
C LEU A 7 2.01 4.47 -14.68
N SER A 8 2.51 3.57 -15.54
CA SER A 8 1.79 3.14 -16.75
C SER A 8 1.84 1.63 -17.00
N GLY A 9 1.00 1.15 -17.92
CA GLY A 9 0.90 -0.27 -18.25
C GLY A 9 0.19 -1.03 -17.13
N ILE A 10 0.85 -2.06 -16.58
CA ILE A 10 0.35 -2.78 -15.39
C ILE A 10 0.97 -2.14 -14.16
N VAL A 11 0.13 -1.65 -13.26
CA VAL A 11 0.54 -1.06 -11.98
C VAL A 11 0.03 -1.94 -10.85
N GLU A 12 0.95 -2.43 -10.03
CA GLU A 12 0.67 -3.15 -8.80
C GLU A 12 0.50 -2.14 -7.66
N ALA A 13 -0.57 -2.27 -6.87
CA ALA A 13 -0.75 -1.51 -5.64
C ALA A 13 -1.18 -2.41 -4.49
N ASP A 14 -0.58 -2.18 -3.32
CA ASP A 14 -0.91 -2.87 -2.08
C ASP A 14 -0.44 -2.00 -0.90
N GLU A 15 -0.90 -2.33 0.30
CA GLU A 15 -0.43 -1.69 1.53
C GLU A 15 0.50 -2.59 2.33
N THR A 16 1.35 -1.94 3.11
CA THR A 16 1.94 -2.55 4.28
C THR A 16 1.74 -1.69 5.52
N TYR A 17 1.85 -2.31 6.69
CA TYR A 17 1.46 -1.66 7.94
C TYR A 17 2.58 -1.75 8.97
N LEU A 18 2.77 -0.65 9.70
CA LEU A 18 3.69 -0.56 10.84
C LEU A 18 2.93 -0.11 12.07
N LEU A 19 3.33 -0.58 13.25
CA LEU A 19 2.77 -0.06 14.49
C LEU A 19 3.14 1.42 14.64
N GLU A 20 2.15 2.26 14.93
CA GLU A 20 2.27 3.70 14.98
C GLU A 20 3.47 4.12 15.83
N SER A 21 4.29 4.99 15.26
CA SER A 21 5.56 5.42 15.86
C SER A 21 5.54 6.91 16.15
N GLN A 22 5.74 7.24 17.43
CA GLN A 22 5.98 8.62 17.89
C GLN A 22 7.47 8.86 18.19
N LYS A 23 8.36 8.05 17.61
CA LYS A 23 9.80 8.22 17.79
C LYS A 23 10.21 9.61 17.28
N GLY A 24 10.88 10.38 18.13
CA GLY A 24 11.26 11.77 17.84
C GLY A 24 10.21 12.82 18.22
N SER A 25 9.00 12.42 18.66
CA SER A 25 8.03 13.38 19.21
C SER A 25 8.44 13.82 20.62
N ARG A 26 8.36 15.13 20.88
CA ARG A 26 8.51 15.70 22.23
C ARG A 26 7.22 15.63 23.05
N HIS A 27 6.08 15.45 22.39
CA HIS A 27 4.74 15.39 23.01
C HIS A 27 4.10 14.05 22.66
N MET A 28 4.52 13.00 23.37
CA MET A 28 3.99 11.66 23.14
C MET A 28 2.59 11.51 23.77
N THR A 29 1.65 10.92 23.04
CA THR A 29 0.29 10.63 23.54
C THR A 29 0.16 9.20 24.08
N ARG A 30 1.27 8.45 24.13
CA ARG A 30 1.37 7.10 24.66
C ARG A 30 2.74 6.89 25.33
N PRO A 31 2.90 5.87 26.20
CA PRO A 31 4.20 5.56 26.77
C PRO A 31 5.29 5.30 25.71
N PRO A 32 6.55 5.66 26.00
CA PRO A 32 7.70 5.28 25.18
C PRO A 32 7.76 3.77 24.98
N ARG A 33 8.10 3.34 23.76
CA ARG A 33 8.32 1.93 23.43
C ARG A 33 9.50 1.78 22.47
N ARG A 34 10.15 0.62 22.51
CA ARG A 34 11.15 0.22 21.52
C ARG A 34 10.46 -0.22 20.21
N ARG A 35 11.24 -0.31 19.12
CA ARG A 35 10.75 -0.79 17.82
C ARG A 35 10.20 -2.21 17.94
N GLY A 36 9.28 -2.55 17.04
CA GLY A 36 8.59 -3.83 17.02
C GLY A 36 7.34 -3.80 17.89
N GLY A 37 6.98 -4.95 18.44
CA GLY A 37 5.73 -5.16 19.16
C GLY A 37 4.57 -5.50 18.23
N HIS A 38 3.40 -5.66 18.82
CA HIS A 38 2.15 -5.99 18.14
C HIS A 38 1.07 -4.96 18.51
N ALA A 39 0.14 -4.73 17.59
CA ALA A 39 -1.07 -3.96 17.90
C ALA A 39 -1.90 -4.72 18.94
N LYS A 40 -2.62 -3.98 19.80
CA LYS A 40 -3.52 -4.60 20.79
C LYS A 40 -4.72 -5.24 20.11
N LYS A 41 -5.24 -4.59 19.07
CA LYS A 41 -6.36 -5.10 18.27
C LYS A 41 -5.84 -6.08 17.20
N ARG A 42 -6.58 -7.18 17.00
CA ARG A 42 -6.36 -8.07 15.85
C ARG A 42 -6.77 -7.35 14.55
N GLY A 43 -6.05 -7.65 13.47
CA GLY A 43 -6.31 -7.06 12.16
C GLY A 43 -5.76 -5.63 12.01
N ILE A 44 -6.10 -5.00 10.88
CA ILE A 44 -5.67 -3.63 10.57
C ILE A 44 -6.53 -2.66 11.37
N SER A 45 -5.90 -1.79 12.17
CA SER A 45 -6.60 -0.84 13.05
C SER A 45 -5.88 0.50 13.09
N GLY A 46 -6.47 1.49 13.76
CA GLY A 46 -5.87 2.81 13.95
C GLY A 46 -4.58 2.82 14.80
N GLU A 47 -4.13 1.66 15.30
CA GLU A 47 -2.80 1.50 15.90
C GLU A 47 -1.70 1.34 14.85
N LEU A 48 -2.06 1.12 13.59
CA LEU A 48 -1.13 0.88 12.49
C LEU A 48 -1.11 2.07 11.53
N ASP A 49 0.08 2.57 11.22
CA ASP A 49 0.31 3.45 10.09
C ASP A 49 0.26 2.63 8.80
N CYS A 50 -0.54 3.08 7.84
CA CYS A 50 -0.66 2.52 6.51
C CYS A 50 0.45 3.10 5.62
N ILE A 51 1.12 2.22 4.87
CA ILE A 51 2.07 2.58 3.83
C ILE A 51 1.54 1.99 2.54
N LEU A 52 1.00 2.85 1.69
CA LEU A 52 0.50 2.51 0.36
C LEU A 52 1.67 2.55 -0.63
N VAL A 53 1.87 1.48 -1.39
CA VAL A 53 2.91 1.42 -2.43
C VAL A 53 2.26 1.09 -3.75
N ALA A 54 2.63 1.83 -4.79
CA ALA A 54 2.27 1.56 -6.18
C ALA A 54 3.54 1.42 -7.02
N ARG A 55 3.61 0.36 -7.83
CA ARG A 55 4.78 0.05 -8.65
C ARG A 55 4.36 -0.50 -10.01
N ASP A 56 4.94 0.04 -11.07
CA ASP A 56 4.71 -0.50 -12.41
C ASP A 56 5.71 -1.60 -12.79
N ARG A 57 5.47 -2.24 -13.94
CA ARG A 57 6.35 -3.28 -14.50
C ARG A 57 7.73 -2.79 -14.92
N GLN A 58 7.91 -1.49 -15.13
CA GLN A 58 9.20 -0.87 -15.45
C GLN A 58 10.03 -0.59 -14.20
N GLY A 59 9.45 -0.78 -13.01
CA GLY A 59 10.10 -0.61 -11.73
C GLY A 59 10.03 0.80 -11.16
N ARG A 60 9.25 1.71 -11.78
CA ARG A 60 8.92 3.01 -11.20
C ARG A 60 8.01 2.77 -9.99
N THR A 61 8.24 3.50 -8.91
CA THR A 61 7.54 3.28 -7.64
C THR A 61 7.16 4.59 -6.99
N CYS A 62 5.96 4.62 -6.43
CA CYS A 62 5.45 5.70 -5.59
C CYS A 62 4.94 5.09 -4.29
N ASP A 63 5.29 5.72 -3.18
CA ASP A 63 4.80 5.35 -1.86
C ASP A 63 4.17 6.56 -1.14
N PHE A 64 3.22 6.26 -0.26
CA PHE A 64 2.42 7.23 0.48
C PHE A 64 2.11 6.70 1.88
N VAL A 65 1.91 7.63 2.82
CA VAL A 65 1.40 7.34 4.17
C VAL A 65 0.02 8.00 4.29
N PRO A 66 -1.06 7.33 3.84
CA PRO A 66 -2.40 7.93 3.79
C PRO A 66 -3.02 8.18 5.17
N GLY A 67 -2.46 7.60 6.22
CA GLY A 67 -2.94 7.72 7.60
C GLY A 67 -2.87 6.40 8.33
N ARG A 68 -3.75 6.22 9.33
CA ARG A 68 -3.81 5.03 10.17
C ARG A 68 -4.99 4.15 9.81
N GLY A 69 -4.83 2.84 9.99
CA GLY A 69 -5.87 1.86 9.67
C GLY A 69 -5.95 1.51 8.19
N PRO A 70 -6.96 0.74 7.78
CA PRO A 70 -7.11 0.29 6.39
C PRO A 70 -7.31 1.48 5.45
N VAL A 71 -6.82 1.37 4.23
CA VAL A 71 -7.00 2.42 3.22
C VAL A 71 -8.49 2.59 2.87
N THR A 72 -8.88 3.82 2.60
CA THR A 72 -10.22 4.20 2.13
C THR A 72 -10.18 4.63 0.66
N VAL A 73 -11.34 4.60 -0.01
CA VAL A 73 -11.46 5.10 -1.40
C VAL A 73 -11.00 6.55 -1.50
N ALA A 74 -11.36 7.41 -0.55
CA ALA A 74 -10.94 8.82 -0.51
C ALA A 74 -9.41 8.97 -0.43
N GLN A 75 -8.74 8.12 0.35
CA GLN A 75 -7.27 8.11 0.43
C GLN A 75 -6.65 7.60 -0.88
N LEU A 76 -7.22 6.56 -1.51
CA LEU A 76 -6.76 6.09 -2.82
C LEU A 76 -6.94 7.17 -3.90
N GLN A 77 -8.04 7.91 -3.88
CA GLN A 77 -8.27 9.07 -4.75
C GLN A 77 -7.22 10.17 -4.53
N GLN A 78 -6.92 10.49 -3.28
CA GLN A 78 -5.98 11.55 -2.97
C GLN A 78 -4.53 11.18 -3.34
N HIS A 79 -4.14 9.93 -3.13
CA HIS A 79 -2.74 9.50 -3.22
C HIS A 79 -2.42 8.72 -4.50
N LEU A 80 -3.25 7.75 -4.86
CA LEU A 80 -2.97 6.83 -5.96
C LEU A 80 -3.39 7.42 -7.32
N LEU A 81 -4.59 7.98 -7.42
CA LEU A 81 -5.11 8.51 -8.69
C LEU A 81 -4.17 9.51 -9.39
N PRO A 82 -3.53 10.48 -8.69
CA PRO A 82 -2.68 11.48 -9.35
C PRO A 82 -1.37 10.93 -9.93
N VAL A 83 -1.00 9.69 -9.59
CA VAL A 83 0.23 9.05 -10.08
C VAL A 83 -0.02 7.94 -11.10
N LEU A 84 -1.29 7.67 -11.44
CA LEU A 84 -1.65 6.67 -12.45
C LEU A 84 -1.81 7.32 -13.83
N ASP A 85 -1.34 6.63 -14.86
CA ASP A 85 -1.67 6.95 -16.24
C ASP A 85 -3.14 6.60 -16.55
N LYS A 86 -3.74 7.29 -17.53
CA LYS A 86 -5.15 7.11 -17.91
C LYS A 86 -5.47 5.69 -18.39
N ALA A 87 -4.52 5.01 -19.03
CA ALA A 87 -4.74 3.68 -19.63
C ALA A 87 -4.10 2.55 -18.82
N VAL A 88 -4.05 2.69 -17.49
CA VAL A 88 -3.45 1.70 -16.59
C VAL A 88 -4.35 0.47 -16.37
N LEU A 89 -3.72 -0.70 -16.24
CA LEU A 89 -4.31 -1.87 -15.61
C LEU A 89 -3.83 -1.96 -14.15
N LEU A 90 -4.72 -1.69 -13.21
CA LEU A 90 -4.45 -1.74 -11.79
C LEU A 90 -4.57 -3.19 -11.26
N ALA A 91 -3.49 -3.71 -10.69
CA ALA A 91 -3.42 -5.02 -10.07
C ALA A 91 -3.28 -4.87 -8.55
N THR A 92 -4.20 -5.44 -7.78
CA THR A 92 -4.22 -5.29 -6.31
C THR A 92 -4.54 -6.60 -5.62
N ASP A 93 -4.49 -6.62 -4.29
CA ASP A 93 -5.14 -7.67 -3.52
C ASP A 93 -6.68 -7.56 -3.62
N ALA A 94 -7.40 -8.50 -3.01
CA ALA A 94 -8.86 -8.56 -3.05
C ALA A 94 -9.56 -7.56 -2.09
N ALA A 95 -8.89 -6.51 -1.60
CA ALA A 95 -9.51 -5.53 -0.73
C ALA A 95 -10.59 -4.70 -1.44
N ALA A 96 -11.70 -4.47 -0.72
CA ALA A 96 -12.88 -3.78 -1.27
C ALA A 96 -12.59 -2.35 -1.75
N ALA A 97 -11.75 -1.61 -1.01
CA ALA A 97 -11.42 -0.22 -1.33
C ALA A 97 -10.84 -0.05 -2.74
N TYR A 98 -10.00 -0.98 -3.20
CA TYR A 98 -9.42 -0.92 -4.55
C TYR A 98 -10.44 -1.17 -5.65
N ARG A 99 -11.33 -2.15 -5.46
CA ARG A 99 -12.40 -2.44 -6.40
C ARG A 99 -13.32 -1.24 -6.55
N ASP A 100 -13.74 -0.65 -5.43
CA ASP A 100 -14.67 0.47 -5.43
C ASP A 100 -13.98 1.73 -6.01
N PHE A 101 -12.73 2.00 -5.61
CA PHE A 101 -11.89 3.05 -6.22
C PHE A 101 -11.76 2.91 -7.74
N ALA A 102 -11.42 1.72 -8.24
CA ALA A 102 -11.26 1.51 -9.67
C ALA A 102 -12.57 1.68 -10.43
N LYS A 103 -13.68 1.18 -9.87
CA LYS A 103 -15.02 1.35 -10.44
C LYS A 103 -15.40 2.83 -10.53
N ASP A 104 -15.18 3.60 -9.47
CA ASP A 104 -15.55 5.02 -9.40
C ASP A 104 -14.79 5.90 -10.40
N HIS A 105 -13.60 5.47 -10.83
CA HIS A 105 -12.73 6.23 -11.76
C HIS A 105 -12.59 5.58 -13.14
N GLY A 106 -13.33 4.50 -13.42
CA GLY A 106 -13.26 3.81 -14.71
C GLY A 106 -11.88 3.18 -15.00
N ILE A 107 -11.14 2.81 -13.96
CA ILE A 107 -9.81 2.20 -14.08
C ILE A 107 -9.96 0.70 -14.32
N ALA A 108 -9.26 0.16 -15.31
CA ALA A 108 -9.21 -1.29 -15.51
C ALA A 108 -8.55 -1.95 -14.29
N HIS A 109 -9.25 -2.90 -13.67
CA HIS A 109 -8.81 -3.51 -12.40
C HIS A 109 -8.83 -5.04 -12.45
N ARG A 110 -7.81 -5.64 -11.84
CA ARG A 110 -7.72 -7.08 -11.59
C ARG A 110 -7.24 -7.30 -10.17
N ALA A 111 -8.09 -7.93 -9.36
CA ALA A 111 -7.72 -8.36 -8.02
C ALA A 111 -7.13 -9.77 -8.06
N VAL A 112 -6.05 -9.99 -7.32
CA VAL A 112 -5.46 -11.32 -7.09
C VAL A 112 -5.91 -11.80 -5.70
N ASN A 113 -6.67 -12.90 -5.66
CA ASN A 113 -7.22 -13.39 -4.40
C ASN A 113 -6.23 -14.29 -3.65
N LEU A 114 -5.27 -13.65 -2.96
CA LEU A 114 -4.27 -14.37 -2.16
C LEU A 114 -4.88 -15.29 -1.09
N ARG A 115 -6.09 -14.99 -0.58
CA ARG A 115 -6.75 -15.81 0.45
C ARG A 115 -7.28 -17.13 -0.09
N GLN A 116 -7.54 -17.22 -1.38
CA GLN A 116 -7.93 -18.47 -2.05
C GLN A 116 -6.73 -19.23 -2.62
N GLY A 117 -5.50 -18.78 -2.32
CA GLY A 117 -4.28 -19.40 -2.84
C GLY A 117 -3.93 -18.99 -4.27
N GLU A 118 -4.74 -18.14 -4.91
CA GLU A 118 -4.45 -17.58 -6.22
C GLU A 118 -3.35 -16.52 -6.08
N ARG A 119 -2.14 -16.87 -6.53
CA ARG A 119 -0.98 -15.95 -6.53
C ARG A 119 -0.79 -15.25 -7.86
N VAL A 120 -1.48 -15.73 -8.90
CA VAL A 120 -1.37 -15.28 -10.28
C VAL A 120 -2.72 -15.49 -10.97
N LEU A 121 -3.22 -14.48 -11.67
CA LEU A 121 -4.39 -14.57 -12.57
C LEU A 121 -3.92 -14.25 -13.99
N GLY A 122 -3.60 -15.27 -14.79
CA GLY A 122 -2.92 -15.09 -16.07
C GLY A 122 -1.51 -14.53 -15.90
N GLU A 123 -1.24 -13.31 -16.36
CA GLU A 123 0.03 -12.59 -16.14
C GLU A 123 -0.04 -11.56 -15.00
N ILE A 124 -1.19 -11.47 -14.32
CA ILE A 124 -1.45 -10.49 -13.27
C ILE A 124 -1.03 -11.04 -11.91
N HIS A 125 -0.13 -10.32 -11.24
CA HIS A 125 0.34 -10.63 -9.89
C HIS A 125 0.80 -9.36 -9.19
N ILE A 126 0.85 -9.38 -7.84
CA ILE A 126 1.35 -8.26 -7.01
C ILE A 126 2.73 -8.53 -6.38
N GLN A 127 3.54 -9.40 -7.00
CA GLN A 127 4.83 -9.83 -6.47
C GLN A 127 5.89 -8.72 -6.40
N ASN A 128 5.85 -7.71 -7.28
CA ASN A 128 6.85 -6.64 -7.24
C ASN A 128 6.62 -5.72 -6.05
N VAL A 129 5.37 -5.40 -5.76
CA VAL A 129 5.01 -4.61 -4.57
C VAL A 129 5.28 -5.42 -3.28
N ASN A 130 5.01 -6.72 -3.29
CA ASN A 130 5.35 -7.62 -2.17
C ASN A 130 6.87 -7.70 -1.93
N ARG A 131 7.67 -7.77 -3.01
CA ARG A 131 9.13 -7.72 -2.90
C ARG A 131 9.58 -6.38 -2.31
N TYR A 132 8.99 -5.27 -2.74
CA TYR A 132 9.26 -3.96 -2.17
C TYR A 132 8.97 -3.94 -0.66
N HIS A 133 7.79 -4.43 -0.25
CA HIS A 133 7.43 -4.55 1.17
C HIS A 133 8.44 -5.40 1.97
N ALA A 134 8.92 -6.51 1.41
CA ALA A 134 9.90 -7.36 2.06
C ALA A 134 11.23 -6.61 2.26
N VAL A 135 11.76 -5.98 1.21
CA VAL A 135 13.00 -5.19 1.27
C VAL A 135 12.86 -4.05 2.28
N PHE A 136 11.76 -3.33 2.24
CA PHE A 136 11.46 -2.24 3.17
C PHE A 136 11.47 -2.71 4.64
N LYS A 137 10.76 -3.81 4.94
CA LYS A 137 10.73 -4.39 6.29
C LYS A 137 12.11 -4.88 6.74
N THR A 138 12.86 -5.52 5.86
CA THR A 138 14.24 -5.96 6.16
C THR A 138 15.15 -4.78 6.45
N TRP A 139 15.04 -3.69 5.70
CA TRP A 139 15.81 -2.47 5.94
C TRP A 139 15.44 -1.85 7.30
N LEU A 140 14.15 -1.79 7.64
CA LEU A 140 13.67 -1.24 8.91
C LEU A 140 14.17 -1.97 10.16
N ILE A 141 14.46 -3.28 10.07
CA ILE A 141 14.97 -4.07 11.20
C ILE A 141 16.32 -3.53 11.71
N ARG A 142 17.09 -2.84 10.85
CA ARG A 142 18.42 -2.33 11.18
C ARG A 142 18.43 -1.10 12.09
N PHE A 143 17.28 -0.45 12.29
CA PHE A 143 17.14 0.84 13.02
C PHE A 143 16.22 0.71 14.24
#